data_AF-A0A0N7MM61-F1
#
_entry.id   AF-A0A0N7MM61-F1
#
_cell.length_a   1.000
_cell.length_b   1.000
_cell.length_c   1.000
_cell.angle_alpha   90.00
_cell.angle_beta   90.00
_cell.angle_gamma   90.00
#
_symmetry.space_group_name_H-M   'P 1'
#
loop_
_entity.id
_entity.type
_entity.pdbx_description
1 polymer ?
#
loop_
_entity_poly.entity_id
_entity_poly.type
_entity_poly.pdbx_seq_one_letter_code
_entity_poly.pdbx_strand_id
1 'polypeptide(L)'
;MYAPLRGLRWDPTRMMRGAYFFPACARGVSCTSYEPPQIDGLTSKKWVKLEKEVKEEIMEYLDWKMEGDWKAMPASEKKASYFVSFGEWGPRAKPGSKEAQLQMTGAEIILRGVFSGVLFMAVAVSIMNYQKDRQLQKNLKKLEDTAER
;
A
#
# COMPACT_ATOMS: atom_id res chain seq x y z
N MET A 1 -48.79 -76.06 -42.69
CA MET A 1 -48.80 -75.19 -43.89
C MET A 1 -48.27 -73.82 -43.47
N TYR A 2 -47.12 -73.39 -44.00
CA TYR A 2 -46.58 -72.04 -43.82
C TYR A 2 -46.69 -71.28 -45.14
N ALA A 3 -47.09 -70.01 -45.08
CA ALA A 3 -46.80 -69.00 -46.11
C ALA A 3 -46.65 -67.61 -45.44
N PRO A 4 -45.67 -66.79 -45.87
CA PRO A 4 -45.25 -65.57 -45.16
C PRO A 4 -45.87 -64.28 -45.74
N LEU A 5 -46.03 -63.24 -44.91
CA LEU A 5 -46.40 -61.88 -45.34
C LEU A 5 -45.24 -60.89 -45.17
N ARG A 6 -45.16 -60.01 -46.17
CA ARG A 6 -44.01 -59.20 -46.60
C ARG A 6 -43.75 -58.00 -45.69
N GLY A 7 -42.48 -57.62 -45.64
CA GLY A 7 -41.93 -56.56 -44.80
C GLY A 7 -42.39 -55.14 -45.15
N LEU A 8 -42.56 -54.35 -44.09
CA LEU A 8 -42.70 -52.91 -44.08
C LEU A 8 -41.32 -52.29 -44.37
N ARG A 9 -41.15 -51.71 -45.56
CA ARG A 9 -39.93 -50.98 -45.96
C ARG A 9 -39.99 -49.57 -45.39
N TRP A 10 -39.07 -49.25 -44.47
CA TRP A 10 -38.88 -47.90 -43.93
C TRP A 10 -38.25 -46.99 -44.99
N ASP A 11 -38.84 -45.82 -45.21
CA ASP A 11 -38.38 -44.81 -46.17
C ASP A 11 -37.75 -43.62 -45.40
N PRO A 12 -36.42 -43.42 -45.42
CA PRO A 12 -35.74 -42.51 -44.50
C PRO A 12 -35.73 -41.04 -44.96
N THR A 13 -36.30 -40.71 -46.12
CA THR A 13 -36.11 -39.38 -46.74
C THR A 13 -37.14 -38.31 -46.38
N ARG A 14 -37.94 -38.50 -45.32
CA ARG A 14 -38.96 -37.52 -44.91
C ARG A 14 -38.75 -37.01 -43.49
N MET A 15 -37.63 -36.33 -43.24
CA MET A 15 -37.52 -35.40 -42.10
C MET A 15 -36.90 -34.07 -42.53
N MET A 16 -37.81 -33.10 -42.66
CA MET A 16 -37.68 -31.72 -42.21
C MET A 16 -36.40 -30.95 -42.57
N ARG A 17 -36.51 -30.15 -43.63
CA ARG A 17 -35.80 -28.87 -43.74
C ARG A 17 -36.28 -27.95 -42.61
N GLY A 18 -35.50 -27.88 -41.54
CA GLY A 18 -35.57 -26.84 -40.52
C GLY A 18 -34.14 -26.37 -40.25
N ALA A 19 -33.61 -25.50 -41.12
CA ALA A 19 -32.31 -24.88 -40.88
C ALA A 19 -32.48 -23.81 -39.81
N TYR A 20 -32.33 -24.19 -38.54
CA TYR A 20 -32.14 -23.24 -37.46
C TYR A 20 -30.72 -22.69 -37.58
N PHE A 21 -30.59 -21.51 -38.18
CA PHE A 21 -29.39 -20.69 -38.05
C PHE A 21 -29.29 -20.25 -36.59
N PHE A 22 -28.51 -20.98 -35.80
CA PHE A 22 -28.07 -20.50 -34.50
C PHE A 22 -26.98 -19.46 -34.75
N PRO A 23 -27.15 -18.18 -34.36
CA PRO A 23 -26.05 -17.25 -34.37
C PRO A 23 -25.04 -17.74 -33.33
N ALA A 24 -23.87 -18.18 -33.79
CA ALA A 24 -22.73 -18.37 -32.90
C ALA A 24 -22.35 -16.97 -32.39
N CYS A 25 -22.83 -16.61 -31.19
CA CYS A 25 -22.33 -15.44 -30.48
C CYS A 25 -20.84 -15.68 -30.21
N ALA A 26 -19.98 -15.14 -31.07
CA ALA A 26 -18.56 -15.05 -30.83
C ALA A 26 -18.37 -14.20 -29.56
N ARG A 27 -18.11 -14.86 -28.44
CA ARG A 27 -17.65 -14.17 -27.22
C ARG A 27 -16.31 -13.55 -27.56
N GLY A 28 -16.26 -12.23 -27.65
CA GLY A 28 -15.00 -11.49 -27.72
C GLY A 28 -14.22 -11.79 -26.45
N VAL A 29 -13.16 -12.58 -26.57
CA VAL A 29 -12.21 -12.78 -25.48
C VAL A 29 -11.36 -11.52 -25.42
N SER A 30 -11.51 -10.73 -24.36
CA SER A 30 -10.61 -9.61 -24.11
C SER A 30 -9.21 -10.17 -23.83
N CYS A 31 -8.26 -10.00 -24.76
CA CYS A 31 -6.86 -10.32 -24.54
C CYS A 31 -6.22 -9.19 -23.72
N THR A 32 -6.38 -9.21 -22.41
CA THR A 32 -5.58 -8.34 -21.54
C THR A 32 -4.19 -8.96 -21.46
N SER A 33 -3.24 -8.47 -22.24
CA SER A 33 -1.84 -8.85 -22.08
C SER A 33 -1.31 -8.17 -20.82
N TYR A 34 -0.69 -8.94 -19.93
CA TYR A 34 -0.05 -8.38 -18.77
C TYR A 34 1.20 -7.61 -19.21
N GLU A 35 1.23 -6.31 -18.92
CA GLU A 35 2.41 -5.48 -19.11
C GLU A 35 3.22 -5.43 -17.82
N PRO A 36 4.49 -5.85 -17.83
CA PRO A 36 5.31 -5.84 -16.62
C PRO A 36 5.61 -4.41 -16.16
N PRO A 37 5.70 -4.17 -14.83
CA PRO A 37 5.98 -2.86 -14.28
C PRO A 37 7.41 -2.41 -14.61
N GLN A 38 7.59 -1.10 -14.79
CA GLN A 38 8.90 -0.51 -15.08
C GLN A 38 9.77 -0.39 -13.82
N ILE A 39 10.73 -1.30 -13.67
CA ILE A 39 11.57 -1.48 -12.47
C ILE A 39 13.03 -1.02 -12.65
N ASP A 40 13.34 -0.37 -13.76
CA ASP A 40 14.71 0.03 -14.08
C ASP A 40 15.27 1.11 -13.16
N GLY A 41 16.45 0.83 -12.60
CA GLY A 41 17.22 1.75 -11.77
C GLY A 41 16.54 2.09 -10.45
N LEU A 42 15.96 1.10 -9.77
CA LEU A 42 15.32 1.28 -8.46
C LEU A 42 16.32 1.79 -7.42
N THR A 43 16.03 2.93 -6.81
CA THR A 43 16.84 3.61 -5.79
C THR A 43 15.90 4.11 -4.69
N SER A 44 16.38 4.30 -3.45
CA SER A 44 15.56 4.80 -2.31
C SER A 44 14.72 6.02 -2.65
N LYS A 45 15.31 7.01 -3.34
CA LYS A 45 14.61 8.22 -3.78
C LYS A 45 13.46 7.95 -4.75
N LYS A 46 13.60 6.98 -5.67
CA LYS A 46 12.53 6.61 -6.61
C LYS A 46 11.47 5.81 -5.87
N TRP A 47 11.89 4.83 -5.05
CA TRP A 47 11.00 3.99 -4.27
C TRP A 47 10.07 4.81 -3.38
N VAL A 48 10.58 5.78 -2.63
CA VAL A 48 9.74 6.60 -1.74
C VAL A 48 8.66 7.37 -2.50
N LYS A 49 8.95 7.85 -3.71
CA LYS A 49 8.01 8.62 -4.54
C LYS A 49 6.92 7.77 -5.20
N LEU A 50 7.11 6.46 -5.33
CA LEU A 50 6.11 5.58 -5.91
C LEU A 50 4.87 5.51 -5.02
N GLU A 51 3.71 5.43 -5.64
CA GLU A 51 2.45 5.16 -4.96
C GLU A 51 2.47 3.78 -4.30
N LYS A 52 1.64 3.59 -3.26
CA LYS A 52 1.57 2.34 -2.51
C LYS A 52 1.13 1.17 -3.41
N GLU A 53 0.16 1.40 -4.28
CA GLU A 53 -0.37 0.39 -5.21
C GLU A 53 0.72 -0.09 -6.18
N VAL A 54 1.48 0.84 -6.77
CA VAL A 54 2.60 0.52 -7.68
C VAL A 54 3.72 -0.23 -6.95
N LYS A 55 4.00 0.11 -5.68
CA LYS A 55 4.96 -0.64 -4.87
C LYS A 55 4.51 -2.08 -4.66
N GLU A 56 3.22 -2.29 -4.34
CA GLU A 56 2.62 -3.60 -4.15
C GLU A 56 2.68 -4.42 -5.42
N GLU A 57 2.31 -3.85 -6.57
CA GLU A 57 2.41 -4.50 -7.87
C GLU A 57 3.85 -4.92 -8.21
N ILE A 58 4.84 -4.04 -7.98
CA ILE A 58 6.25 -4.36 -8.18
C ILE A 58 6.71 -5.51 -7.27
N MET A 59 6.27 -5.51 -6.00
CA MET A 59 6.60 -6.57 -5.05
C MET A 59 6.02 -7.91 -5.50
N GLU A 60 4.74 -7.95 -5.86
CA GLU A 60 4.06 -9.15 -6.36
C GLU A 60 4.70 -9.67 -7.65
N TYR A 61 5.02 -8.78 -8.59
CA TYR A 61 5.69 -9.13 -9.83
C TYR A 61 7.06 -9.78 -9.58
N LEU A 62 7.86 -9.18 -8.70
CA LEU A 62 9.19 -9.70 -8.37
C LEU A 62 9.10 -11.03 -7.62
N ASP A 63 8.13 -11.18 -6.71
CA ASP A 63 7.93 -12.42 -5.95
C ASP A 63 7.58 -13.58 -6.89
N TRP A 64 6.60 -13.36 -7.77
CA TRP A 64 6.24 -14.33 -8.81
C TRP A 64 7.41 -14.70 -9.73
N LYS A 65 8.22 -13.72 -10.13
CA LYS A 65 9.44 -13.98 -10.93
C LYS A 65 10.48 -14.79 -10.17
N MET A 66 10.62 -14.57 -8.87
CA MET A 66 11.57 -15.28 -8.01
C MET A 66 11.13 -16.71 -7.70
N GLU A 67 9.86 -17.08 -7.89
CA GLU A 67 9.42 -18.49 -7.80
C GLU A 67 9.96 -19.35 -8.96
N GLY A 68 10.30 -18.73 -10.10
CA GLY A 68 10.79 -19.41 -11.29
C GLY A 68 12.31 -19.68 -11.32
N ASP A 69 12.86 -19.91 -12.53
CA ASP A 69 14.32 -20.07 -12.70
C ASP A 69 15.04 -18.71 -12.65
N TRP A 70 15.91 -18.56 -11.64
CA TRP A 70 16.67 -17.35 -11.42
C TRP A 70 17.71 -17.11 -12.53
N LYS A 71 18.14 -18.12 -13.28
CA LYS A 71 19.08 -17.91 -14.39
C LYS A 71 18.44 -17.15 -15.54
N ALA A 72 17.14 -17.35 -15.76
CA ALA A 72 16.37 -16.67 -16.80
C ALA A 72 15.98 -15.22 -16.42
N MET A 73 16.09 -14.82 -15.15
CA MET A 73 15.75 -13.48 -14.69
C MET A 73 16.85 -12.46 -15.08
N PRO A 74 16.50 -11.31 -15.68
CA PRO A 74 17.46 -10.30 -16.10
C PRO A 74 18.17 -9.64 -14.92
N ALA A 75 19.36 -9.09 -15.17
CA ALA A 75 20.20 -8.50 -14.14
C ALA A 75 19.60 -7.24 -13.49
N SER A 76 18.76 -6.49 -14.20
CA SER A 76 18.03 -5.34 -13.67
C SER A 76 17.01 -5.79 -12.62
N GLU A 77 16.20 -6.80 -12.95
CA GLU A 77 15.22 -7.43 -12.06
C GLU A 77 15.87 -7.99 -10.79
N LYS A 78 17.02 -8.68 -10.92
CA LYS A 78 17.77 -9.19 -9.77
C LYS A 78 18.27 -8.08 -8.85
N LYS A 79 18.70 -6.95 -9.41
CA LYS A 79 19.12 -5.78 -8.61
C LYS A 79 17.92 -5.12 -7.94
N ALA A 80 16.78 -5.06 -8.62
CA ALA A 80 15.54 -4.54 -8.07
C ALA A 80 15.03 -5.42 -6.93
N SER A 81 15.03 -6.75 -7.07
CA SER A 81 14.63 -7.67 -6.01
C SER A 81 15.55 -7.55 -4.80
N TYR A 82 16.87 -7.43 -5.00
CA TYR A 82 17.81 -7.15 -3.93
C TYR A 82 17.52 -5.81 -3.22
N PHE A 83 17.22 -4.75 -3.98
CA PHE A 83 16.86 -3.47 -3.40
C PHE A 83 15.53 -3.50 -2.62
N VAL A 84 14.50 -4.19 -3.12
CA VAL A 84 13.23 -4.33 -2.40
C VAL A 84 13.45 -5.11 -1.10
N SER A 85 14.20 -6.21 -1.14
CA SER A 85 14.41 -7.06 0.03
C SER A 85 15.38 -6.45 1.07
N PHE A 86 16.43 -5.73 0.66
CA PHE A 86 17.51 -5.26 1.55
C PHE A 86 17.85 -3.77 1.45
N GLY A 87 17.17 -3.01 0.59
CA GLY A 87 17.47 -1.60 0.38
C GLY A 87 17.20 -0.72 1.60
N GLU A 88 17.80 0.47 1.56
CA GLU A 88 17.58 1.55 2.54
C GLU A 88 16.19 2.18 2.34
N TRP A 89 15.17 1.44 2.74
CA TRP A 89 13.79 1.89 2.80
C TRP A 89 13.09 1.14 3.92
N GLY A 90 11.88 1.57 4.29
CA GLY A 90 11.19 0.87 5.37
C GLY A 90 11.79 1.23 6.73
N PRO A 91 11.70 0.30 7.70
CA PRO A 91 12.42 0.36 8.97
C PRO A 91 13.94 0.46 8.82
N ARG A 92 14.48 0.15 7.62
CA ARG A 92 15.90 0.19 7.29
C ARG A 92 16.34 1.52 6.65
N ALA A 93 15.42 2.49 6.51
CA ALA A 93 15.78 3.82 6.07
C ALA A 93 16.77 4.47 7.05
N LYS A 94 17.72 5.24 6.54
CA LYS A 94 18.74 5.91 7.37
C LYS A 94 18.06 6.79 8.45
N PRO A 95 18.45 6.67 9.73
CA PRO A 95 17.83 7.45 10.81
C PRO A 95 17.98 8.95 10.56
N GLY A 96 16.89 9.70 10.70
CA GLY A 96 16.84 11.13 10.43
C GLY A 96 16.66 11.52 8.96
N SER A 97 16.56 10.55 8.04
CA SER A 97 16.17 10.85 6.65
C SER A 97 14.68 11.17 6.54
N LYS A 98 14.30 11.95 5.51
CA LYS A 98 12.89 12.20 5.17
C LYS A 98 12.10 10.90 4.94
N GLU A 99 12.79 9.88 4.46
CA GLU A 99 12.23 8.56 4.15
C GLU A 99 11.84 7.82 5.42
N ALA A 100 12.63 7.94 6.50
CA ALA A 100 12.30 7.41 7.82
C ALA A 100 11.13 8.15 8.49
N GLN A 101 10.98 9.46 8.23
CA GLN A 101 9.87 10.25 8.77
C GLN A 101 8.54 9.97 8.07
N LEU A 102 8.57 9.70 6.76
CA LEU A 102 7.37 9.46 5.96
C LEU A 102 6.64 8.15 6.31
N GLN A 103 7.30 7.28 7.07
CA GLN A 103 6.78 5.99 7.51
C GLN A 103 6.24 6.01 8.94
N MET A 104 6.34 7.14 9.65
CA MET A 104 5.64 7.29 10.91
C MET A 104 4.14 7.20 10.62
N THR A 105 3.47 6.26 11.29
CA THR A 105 2.01 6.19 11.25
C THR A 105 1.44 7.51 11.79
N GLY A 106 0.29 7.94 11.25
CA GLY A 106 -0.35 9.18 11.72
C GLY A 106 -0.56 9.19 13.24
N ALA A 107 -0.84 8.02 13.83
CA ALA A 107 -0.94 7.83 15.27
C ALA A 107 0.37 8.13 16.01
N GLU A 108 1.52 7.71 15.49
CA GLU A 108 2.83 7.98 16.10
C GLU A 108 3.16 9.47 16.07
N ILE A 109 2.84 10.16 14.96
CA ILE A 109 3.03 11.61 14.83
C ILE A 109 2.17 12.35 15.86
N ILE A 110 0.89 11.98 15.98
CA ILE A 110 -0.03 12.58 16.96
C ILE A 110 0.48 12.32 18.38
N LEU A 111 0.86 11.08 18.71
CA LEU A 111 1.32 10.73 20.05
C LEU A 111 2.59 11.52 20.42
N ARG A 112 3.58 11.59 19.53
CA ARG A 112 4.79 12.40 19.75
C ARG A 112 4.48 13.88 19.89
N GLY A 113 3.54 14.39 19.09
CA GLY A 113 3.09 15.78 19.16
C GLY A 113 2.39 16.11 20.47
N VAL A 114 1.47 15.25 20.92
CA VAL A 114 0.77 15.42 22.20
C VAL A 114 1.73 15.30 23.37
N PHE A 115 2.59 14.28 23.38
CA PHE A 115 3.54 14.06 24.46
C PHE A 115 4.52 15.24 24.61
N SER A 116 5.12 15.67 23.50
CA SER A 116 6.00 16.84 23.50
C SER A 116 5.25 18.12 23.89
N GLY A 117 4.05 18.33 23.33
CA GLY A 117 3.20 19.49 23.64
C GLY A 117 2.86 19.59 25.13
N VAL A 118 2.48 18.47 25.76
CA VAL A 118 2.16 18.42 27.19
C VAL A 118 3.39 18.77 28.04
N LEU A 119 4.55 18.21 27.72
CA LEU A 119 5.80 18.51 28.45
C LEU A 119 6.17 19.99 28.33
N PHE A 120 6.15 20.56 27.13
CA PHE A 120 6.48 21.97 26.94
C PHE A 120 5.45 22.91 27.57
N MET A 121 4.15 22.56 27.53
CA MET A 121 3.12 23.33 28.22
C MET A 121 3.27 23.31 29.74
N ALA A 122 3.57 22.15 30.34
CA ALA A 122 3.80 22.03 31.77
C ALA A 122 4.99 22.91 32.23
N VAL A 123 6.09 22.88 31.47
CA VAL A 123 7.26 23.71 31.73
C VAL A 123 6.92 25.21 31.58
N ALA A 124 6.20 25.59 30.52
CA ALA A 124 5.82 26.99 30.30
C ALA A 124 4.95 27.54 31.44
N VAL A 125 3.92 26.78 31.84
CA VAL A 125 3.03 27.17 32.95
C VAL A 125 3.81 27.27 34.27
N SER A 126 4.74 26.34 34.52
CA SER A 126 5.61 26.38 35.71
C SER A 126 6.44 27.66 35.77
N ILE A 127 7.07 28.05 34.66
CA ILE A 127 7.87 29.29 34.59
C ILE A 127 6.99 30.52 34.82
N MET A 128 5.82 30.60 34.19
CA MET A 128 4.90 31.72 34.35
C MET A 128 4.39 31.84 35.80
N ASN A 129 4.07 30.71 36.43
CA ASN A 129 3.66 30.69 37.83
C ASN A 129 4.81 31.12 38.76
N TYR A 130 6.04 30.68 38.48
CA TYR A 130 7.22 31.09 39.25
C TYR A 130 7.47 32.62 39.19
N GLN A 131 7.28 33.22 38.02
CA GLN A 131 7.43 34.67 37.85
C GLN A 131 6.37 35.46 38.61
N LYS A 132 5.10 35.02 38.54
CA LYS A 132 3.99 35.65 39.28
C LYS A 132 4.21 35.56 40.79
N ASP A 133 4.64 34.40 41.28
CA ASP A 133 4.89 34.20 42.71
C ASP A 133 6.01 35.13 43.22
N ARG A 134 7.11 35.27 42.47
CA ARG A 134 8.15 36.25 42.79
C ARG A 134 7.64 37.70 42.81
N GLN A 135 6.68 38.07 41.96
CA GLN A 135 6.09 39.41 41.97
C GLN A 135 5.19 39.62 43.18
N LEU A 136 4.35 38.64 43.51
CA LEU A 136 3.48 38.68 44.69
C LEU A 136 4.31 38.83 45.97
N GLN A 137 5.39 38.06 46.11
CA GLN A 137 6.31 38.17 47.25
C GLN A 137 6.94 39.56 47.39
N LYS A 138 7.31 40.22 46.28
CA LYS A 138 7.81 41.60 46.31
C LYS A 138 6.74 42.59 46.73
N ASN A 139 5.49 42.39 46.31
CA ASN A 139 4.37 43.26 46.67
C ASN A 139 3.99 43.09 48.14
N LEU A 140 3.95 41.86 48.65
CA LEU A 140 3.68 41.57 50.06
C LEU A 140 4.70 42.24 50.99
N LYS A 141 6.00 42.12 50.69
CA LYS A 141 7.07 42.78 51.47
C LYS A 141 6.92 44.30 51.50
N LYS A 142 6.59 44.93 50.37
CA LYS A 142 6.34 46.38 50.32
C LYS A 142 5.18 46.82 51.21
N LEU A 143 4.12 46.00 51.27
CA LEU A 143 2.95 46.30 52.09
C LEU A 143 3.26 46.15 53.58
N GLU A 144 4.00 45.12 53.96
CA GLU A 144 4.53 44.92 55.31
C GLU A 144 5.39 46.12 55.75
N ASP A 145 6.40 46.48 54.94
CA ASP A 145 7.26 47.66 55.20
C ASP A 145 6.47 48.99 55.30
N THR A 146 5.30 49.08 54.65
CA THR A 146 4.44 50.28 54.71
C THR A 146 3.56 50.27 55.95
N ALA A 147 3.13 49.10 56.43
CA ALA A 147 2.30 48.96 57.62
C ALA A 147 3.09 49.10 58.93
N GLU A 148 4.38 48.79 58.91
CA GLU A 148 5.30 48.95 60.06
C GLU A 148 5.85 50.38 60.22
N ARG A 149 5.62 51.28 59.24
CA ARG A 149 6.00 52.70 59.30
C ARG A 149 4.88 53.57 59.83
#